data_AF-A0A916RMV9-F1
#
_entry.id   AF-A0A916RMV9-F1
#
_cell.length_a   1.000
_cell.length_b   1.000
_cell.length_c   1.000
_cell.angle_alpha   90.00
_cell.angle_beta   90.00
_cell.angle_gamma   90.00
#
_symmetry.space_group_name_H-M   'P 1'
#
loop_
_entity.id
_entity.type
_entity.pdbx_description
1 polymer ?
#
loop_
_entity_poly.entity_id
_entity_poly.type
_entity_poly.pdbx_seq_one_letter_code
_entity_poly.pdbx_strand_id
1 'polypeptide(L)'
;MSCVSGVTGSNLKKRIVRIVAEQVRFKLDVWRKLLLCAAAVFVVMLPVGVGLAHAAQDQMMVARGNGIEGSWQGTLEGPNGGRRIVVQIGRNDAGALRVIVFRLDMNGPMGVPRFAASDVSFVGDELKFSLVFGNSSYDGKMNSQHDSISGSWTGQQGTERLVLERATPDTAWTIPQAPRMKPMAADANPGIEVATIKPSKAAGHMMFQISGDRLLISSMSLQDLVMFAYDLEPKQMVNAPSWSGSDRYDIEIQPDQPGSPSKEQWNGILRKLLAERFQLKFHTEQKVLSAYILTVAKGGPKMTRSDVQKLGGRGGPEGAMMRPGRLNAQGMSMADFVHTLRRIFDRPVVDQTGLSGLWDLNLKWTPDETQTGMMSGPQPVAEDSADAPPPLFTALEEQLGLKLESGKTQVPVFVFDSVEKPSAN
;
A
#
# COMPACT_ATOMS: atom_id res chain seq x y z
N MET A 1 -1.79 79.33 -1.48
CA MET A 1 -1.65 77.89 -1.20
C MET A 1 -3.02 77.25 -1.22
N SER A 2 -3.33 76.43 -2.24
CA SER A 2 -4.38 75.40 -2.18
C SER A 2 -4.50 74.60 -3.49
N CYS A 3 -4.40 73.27 -3.32
CA CYS A 3 -5.14 72.18 -3.97
C CYS A 3 -4.83 71.68 -5.40
N VAL A 4 -4.83 70.35 -5.47
CA VAL A 4 -4.69 69.41 -6.60
C VAL A 4 -6.05 69.07 -7.22
N SER A 5 -6.11 68.84 -8.54
CA SER A 5 -6.93 67.86 -9.31
C SER A 5 -7.00 68.34 -10.78
N GLY A 6 -7.02 67.56 -11.85
CA GLY A 6 -7.10 66.12 -12.04
C GLY A 6 -6.75 65.76 -13.50
N VAL A 7 -6.53 64.47 -13.73
CA VAL A 7 -6.18 63.89 -15.03
C VAL A 7 -7.44 63.79 -15.89
N THR A 8 -7.58 64.67 -16.87
CA THR A 8 -8.54 64.52 -17.98
C THR A 8 -7.77 64.62 -19.31
N GLY A 9 -7.84 63.55 -20.09
CA GLY A 9 -7.07 63.45 -21.35
C GLY A 9 -7.64 62.37 -22.26
N SER A 10 -8.78 62.67 -22.85
CA SER A 10 -9.32 62.20 -24.14
C SER A 10 -8.43 61.33 -25.04
N ASN A 11 -8.10 60.08 -24.67
CA ASN A 11 -7.60 59.09 -25.65
C ASN A 11 -7.69 57.61 -25.25
N LEU A 12 -8.45 57.24 -24.21
CA LEU A 12 -8.56 55.84 -23.78
C LEU A 12 -9.23 54.96 -24.84
N LYS A 13 -10.31 55.45 -25.46
CA LYS A 13 -11.09 54.71 -26.47
C LYS A 13 -10.28 54.38 -27.73
N LYS A 14 -9.41 55.30 -28.18
CA LYS A 14 -8.52 55.08 -29.34
C LYS A 14 -7.39 54.09 -29.03
N ARG A 15 -6.89 54.04 -27.79
CA ARG A 15 -5.87 53.05 -27.37
C ARG A 15 -6.46 51.65 -27.19
N ILE A 16 -7.69 51.53 -26.69
CA ILE A 16 -8.38 50.24 -26.58
C ILE A 16 -8.70 49.67 -27.96
N VAL A 17 -9.16 50.49 -28.92
CA VAL A 17 -9.40 50.03 -30.30
C VAL A 17 -8.11 49.60 -30.99
N ARG A 18 -6.97 50.27 -30.74
CA ARG A 18 -5.68 49.88 -31.32
C ARG A 18 -5.15 48.54 -30.76
N ILE A 19 -5.32 48.31 -29.46
CA ILE A 19 -4.87 47.06 -28.79
C ILE A 19 -5.77 45.86 -29.18
N VAL A 20 -7.07 46.08 -29.40
CA VAL A 20 -8.01 45.02 -29.80
C VAL A 20 -7.95 44.73 -31.31
N ALA A 21 -7.64 45.72 -32.15
CA ALA A 21 -7.60 45.57 -33.61
C ALA A 21 -6.26 45.03 -34.15
N GLU A 22 -5.12 45.31 -33.51
CA GLU A 22 -3.82 44.74 -33.91
C GLU A 22 -3.57 43.40 -33.21
N GLN A 23 -4.39 42.39 -33.53
CA GLN A 23 -3.88 41.02 -33.47
C GLN A 23 -2.82 40.88 -34.56
N VAL A 24 -1.56 41.10 -34.21
CA VAL A 24 -0.41 40.67 -35.02
C VAL A 24 -0.41 39.14 -34.99
N ARG A 25 -1.29 38.52 -35.79
CA ARG A 25 -1.15 37.12 -36.16
C ARG A 25 -0.01 37.07 -37.16
N PHE A 26 1.21 36.85 -36.68
CA PHE A 26 2.28 36.42 -37.56
C PHE A 26 1.82 35.11 -38.21
N LYS A 27 1.42 35.16 -39.49
CA LYS A 27 1.17 33.95 -40.27
C LYS A 27 2.49 33.19 -40.30
N LEU A 28 2.52 32.04 -39.63
CA LEU A 28 3.65 31.12 -39.72
C LEU A 28 3.78 30.68 -41.18
N ASP A 29 4.85 31.10 -41.85
CA ASP A 29 5.19 30.58 -43.17
C ASP A 29 5.57 29.09 -43.06
N VAL A 30 5.64 28.42 -44.21
CA VAL A 30 5.92 26.97 -44.28
C VAL A 30 7.26 26.63 -43.60
N TRP A 31 8.26 27.51 -43.70
CA TRP A 31 9.58 27.30 -43.10
C TRP A 31 9.55 27.38 -41.59
N ARG A 32 8.83 28.35 -41.02
CA ARG A 32 8.65 28.48 -39.56
C ARG A 32 7.84 27.33 -38.99
N LYS A 33 6.86 26.80 -39.74
CA LYS A 33 6.13 25.58 -39.34
C LYS A 33 7.04 24.35 -39.35
N LEU A 34 7.86 24.18 -40.39
CA LEU A 34 8.83 23.09 -40.46
C LEU A 34 9.87 23.17 -39.35
N LEU A 35 10.38 24.36 -39.03
CA LEU A 35 11.29 24.60 -37.91
C LEU A 35 10.66 24.26 -36.55
N LEU A 36 9.39 24.66 -36.33
CA LEU A 36 8.67 24.32 -35.10
C LEU A 36 8.38 22.82 -34.99
N CYS A 37 8.03 22.15 -36.09
CA CYS A 37 7.86 20.69 -36.11
C CYS A 37 9.19 19.98 -35.84
N ALA A 38 10.29 20.42 -36.45
CA ALA A 38 11.62 19.87 -36.18
C ALA A 38 12.03 20.06 -34.71
N ALA A 39 11.81 21.25 -34.15
CA ALA A 39 12.08 21.53 -32.74
C ALA A 39 11.20 20.67 -31.82
N ALA A 40 9.91 20.51 -32.12
CA ALA A 40 9.01 19.65 -31.34
C ALA A 40 9.42 18.17 -31.40
N VAL A 41 9.81 17.68 -32.58
CA VAL A 41 10.35 16.32 -32.73
C VAL A 41 11.64 16.17 -31.94
N PHE A 42 12.54 17.16 -31.97
CA PHE A 42 13.79 17.13 -31.20
C PHE A 42 13.54 17.12 -29.68
N VAL A 43 12.58 17.93 -29.20
CA VAL A 43 12.19 17.99 -27.78
C VAL A 43 11.60 16.66 -27.28
N VAL A 44 10.96 15.87 -28.14
CA VAL A 44 10.40 14.56 -27.76
C VAL A 44 11.42 13.44 -27.96
N MET A 45 12.14 13.43 -29.07
CA MET A 45 13.07 12.34 -29.42
C MET A 45 14.34 12.36 -28.58
N LEU A 46 14.79 13.53 -28.13
CA LEU A 46 16.05 13.64 -27.38
C LEU A 46 15.93 13.07 -25.95
N PRO A 47 14.87 13.34 -25.16
CA PRO A 47 14.66 12.66 -23.88
C PRO A 47 14.45 11.14 -24.04
N VAL A 48 13.75 10.70 -25.09
CA VAL A 48 13.53 9.27 -25.35
C VAL A 48 14.84 8.57 -25.73
N GLY A 49 15.63 9.17 -26.61
CA GLY A 49 16.94 8.63 -27.02
C GLY A 49 17.93 8.59 -25.86
N VAL A 50 17.97 9.63 -25.03
CA VAL A 50 18.77 9.67 -23.80
C VAL A 50 18.28 8.61 -22.81
N GLY A 51 16.97 8.46 -22.61
CA GLY A 51 16.40 7.44 -21.73
C GLY A 51 16.73 6.02 -22.16
N LEU A 52 16.66 5.71 -23.46
CA LEU A 52 17.03 4.41 -24.02
C LEU A 52 18.53 4.13 -23.88
N ALA A 53 19.39 5.13 -24.07
CA ALA A 53 20.83 5.00 -23.88
C ALA A 53 21.20 4.75 -22.41
N HIS A 54 20.56 5.45 -21.47
CA HIS A 54 20.76 5.23 -20.03
C HIS A 54 20.26 3.84 -19.61
N ALA A 55 19.10 3.40 -20.09
CA ALA A 55 18.59 2.06 -19.80
C ALA A 55 19.51 0.95 -20.32
N ALA A 56 20.09 1.12 -21.51
CA ALA A 56 21.06 0.18 -22.07
C ALA A 56 22.41 0.19 -21.31
N GLN A 57 22.88 1.36 -20.88
CA GLN A 57 24.07 1.47 -20.02
C GLN A 57 23.83 0.83 -18.65
N ASP A 58 22.68 1.07 -18.02
CA ASP A 58 22.30 0.46 -16.75
C ASP A 58 22.28 -1.06 -16.87
N GLN A 59 21.64 -1.62 -17.91
CA GLN A 59 21.62 -3.07 -18.13
C GLN A 59 23.03 -3.65 -18.35
N MET A 60 23.92 -2.93 -19.05
CA MET A 60 25.31 -3.34 -19.23
C MET A 60 26.13 -3.26 -17.93
N MET A 61 25.86 -2.28 -17.07
CA MET A 61 26.50 -2.13 -15.76
C MET A 61 26.04 -3.21 -14.79
N VAL A 62 24.76 -3.59 -14.81
CA VAL A 62 24.20 -4.73 -14.06
C VAL A 62 24.88 -6.03 -14.47
N ALA A 63 25.00 -6.30 -15.77
CA ALA A 63 25.67 -7.50 -16.29
C ALA A 63 27.16 -7.57 -15.93
N ARG A 64 27.78 -6.43 -15.59
CA ARG A 64 29.20 -6.31 -15.19
C ARG A 64 29.40 -6.21 -13.67
N GLY A 65 28.33 -6.24 -12.86
CA GLY A 65 28.42 -6.08 -11.40
C GLY A 65 28.65 -4.64 -10.91
N ASN A 66 28.56 -3.64 -11.80
CA ASN A 66 28.75 -2.23 -11.51
C ASN A 66 27.42 -1.47 -11.34
N GLY A 67 26.28 -2.16 -11.30
CA GLY A 67 24.96 -1.58 -11.02
C GLY A 67 24.75 -1.29 -9.51
N ILE A 68 23.67 -0.59 -9.18
CA ILE A 68 23.28 -0.29 -7.78
C ILE A 68 22.69 -1.51 -7.05
N GLU A 69 22.24 -2.51 -7.80
CA GLU A 69 21.61 -3.72 -7.29
C GLU A 69 22.54 -4.53 -6.40
N GLY A 70 21.95 -5.23 -5.43
CA GLY A 70 22.64 -6.07 -4.47
C GLY A 70 22.36 -5.67 -3.02
N SER A 71 23.13 -6.28 -2.13
CA SER A 71 23.06 -6.05 -0.70
C SER A 71 24.07 -4.98 -0.30
N TRP A 72 23.62 -4.02 0.48
CA TRP A 72 24.43 -2.95 1.04
C TRP A 72 24.26 -2.93 2.56
N GLN A 73 25.30 -2.57 3.29
CA GLN A 73 25.27 -2.56 4.75
C GLN A 73 26.03 -1.37 5.33
N GLY A 74 25.58 -0.85 6.45
CA GLY A 74 26.21 0.31 7.07
C GLY A 74 25.76 0.51 8.51
N THR A 75 26.53 1.28 9.24
CA THR A 75 26.21 1.67 10.61
C THR A 75 25.78 3.12 10.62
N LEU A 76 24.61 3.37 11.18
CA LEU A 76 24.07 4.69 11.38
C LEU A 76 24.67 5.27 12.66
N GLU A 77 25.42 6.36 12.51
CA GLU A 77 26.15 7.00 13.60
C GLU A 77 25.21 7.90 14.40
N GLY A 78 24.94 7.53 15.66
CA GLY A 78 24.01 8.24 16.53
C GLY A 78 24.47 8.32 17.98
N PRO A 79 23.88 9.22 18.78
CA PRO A 79 24.27 9.47 20.18
C PRO A 79 24.03 8.26 21.11
N ASN A 80 23.18 7.31 20.71
CA ASN A 80 22.85 6.11 21.48
C ASN A 80 23.62 4.85 21.02
N GLY A 81 24.73 5.05 20.29
CA GLY A 81 25.52 3.96 19.68
C GLY A 81 25.15 3.70 18.21
N GLY A 82 26.06 3.01 17.52
CA GLY A 82 25.91 2.69 16.10
C GLY A 82 24.78 1.68 15.86
N ARG A 83 23.87 1.98 14.92
CA ARG A 83 22.76 1.09 14.54
C ARG A 83 23.00 0.50 13.16
N ARG A 84 23.00 -0.83 13.06
CA ARG A 84 23.27 -1.59 11.84
C ARG A 84 22.05 -1.61 10.93
N ILE A 85 22.27 -1.17 9.70
CA ILE A 85 21.29 -1.10 8.62
C ILE A 85 21.78 -2.00 7.48
N VAL A 86 20.88 -2.81 6.92
CA VAL A 86 21.10 -3.52 5.66
C VAL A 86 20.07 -3.04 4.65
N VAL A 87 20.50 -2.73 3.44
CA VAL A 87 19.68 -2.23 2.33
C VAL A 87 19.80 -3.22 1.17
N GLN A 88 18.71 -3.89 0.85
CA GLN A 88 18.61 -4.76 -0.34
C GLN A 88 18.03 -3.95 -1.49
N ILE A 89 18.76 -3.88 -2.60
CA ILE A 89 18.36 -3.14 -3.80
C ILE A 89 18.20 -4.13 -4.96
N GLY A 90 17.06 -4.06 -5.65
CA GLY A 90 16.80 -4.81 -6.87
C GLY A 90 15.92 -4.01 -7.83
N ARG A 91 15.42 -4.67 -8.87
CA ARG A 91 14.47 -4.10 -9.82
C ARG A 91 13.25 -5.00 -9.97
N ASN A 92 12.10 -4.39 -10.16
CA ASN A 92 10.88 -5.10 -10.53
C ASN A 92 10.91 -5.53 -12.01
N ASP A 93 9.91 -6.29 -12.44
CA ASP A 93 9.78 -6.77 -13.83
C ASP A 93 9.65 -5.61 -14.86
N ALA A 94 9.27 -4.41 -14.41
CA ALA A 94 9.22 -3.19 -15.23
C ALA A 94 10.54 -2.38 -15.22
N GLY A 95 11.57 -2.86 -14.53
CA GLY A 95 12.89 -2.22 -14.41
C GLY A 95 13.00 -1.11 -13.36
N ALA A 96 11.93 -0.83 -12.61
CA ALA A 96 11.94 0.17 -11.54
C ALA A 96 12.64 -0.36 -10.29
N LEU A 97 13.43 0.49 -9.63
CA LEU A 97 14.18 0.11 -8.42
C LEU A 97 13.25 -0.23 -7.24
N ARG A 98 13.68 -1.23 -6.48
CA ARG A 98 13.05 -1.71 -5.25
C ARG A 98 14.09 -1.73 -4.15
N VAL A 99 13.72 -1.19 -2.99
CA VAL A 99 14.60 -1.12 -1.83
C VAL A 99 13.88 -1.67 -0.60
N ILE A 100 14.51 -2.63 0.07
CA ILE A 100 14.09 -3.15 1.38
C ILE A 100 15.18 -2.84 2.42
N VAL A 101 14.80 -2.16 3.49
CA VAL A 101 15.72 -1.79 4.58
C VAL A 101 15.46 -2.65 5.81
N PHE A 102 16.51 -3.28 6.33
CA PHE A 102 16.52 -4.07 7.56
C PHE A 102 17.24 -3.30 8.66
N ARG A 103 16.66 -3.25 9.87
CA ARG A 103 17.27 -2.65 11.05
C ARG A 103 17.69 -3.73 12.04
N LEU A 104 18.94 -4.18 11.97
CA LEU A 104 19.37 -5.41 12.64
C LEU A 104 19.27 -5.36 14.16
N ASP A 105 19.43 -4.18 14.76
CA ASP A 105 19.44 -4.02 16.21
C ASP A 105 18.04 -3.78 16.82
N MET A 106 17.01 -3.69 15.97
CA MET A 106 15.63 -3.76 16.41
C MET A 106 15.21 -5.21 16.27
N ASN A 107 15.34 -6.05 17.30
CA ASN A 107 14.81 -7.42 17.23
C ASN A 107 13.45 -7.48 17.93
N GLY A 108 12.45 -8.08 17.26
CA GLY A 108 11.12 -8.27 17.81
C GLY A 108 10.62 -9.71 17.62
N PRO A 109 9.42 -10.04 18.12
CA PRO A 109 8.84 -11.38 17.98
C PRO A 109 8.74 -11.87 16.52
N MET A 110 8.63 -10.93 15.56
CA MET A 110 8.57 -11.19 14.11
C MET A 110 9.93 -11.19 13.41
N GLY A 111 11.03 -11.15 14.18
CA GLY A 111 12.41 -11.05 13.72
C GLY A 111 12.82 -9.60 13.45
N VAL A 112 13.90 -9.42 12.69
CA VAL A 112 14.34 -8.09 12.26
C VAL A 112 13.24 -7.39 11.43
N PRO A 113 12.81 -6.18 11.83
CA PRO A 113 11.95 -5.30 11.06
C PRO A 113 12.57 -5.03 9.70
N ARG A 114 11.72 -5.15 8.68
CA ARG A 114 12.04 -4.88 7.29
C ARG A 114 11.05 -3.85 6.77
N PHE A 115 11.56 -2.86 6.06
CA PHE A 115 10.79 -1.71 5.60
C PHE A 115 10.96 -1.56 4.09
N ALA A 116 9.84 -1.63 3.37
CA ALA A 116 9.83 -1.25 1.97
C ALA A 116 10.06 0.26 1.85
N ALA A 117 10.81 0.68 0.83
CA ALA A 117 10.95 2.07 0.46
C ALA A 117 9.96 2.50 -0.63
N SER A 118 9.55 3.77 -0.58
CA SER A 118 8.89 4.53 -1.63
C SER A 118 9.83 5.58 -2.21
N ASP A 119 9.42 6.19 -3.33
CA ASP A 119 10.12 7.32 -3.93
C ASP A 119 11.62 7.03 -4.19
N VAL A 120 11.90 5.79 -4.64
CA VAL A 120 13.26 5.29 -4.89
C VAL A 120 13.77 5.85 -6.22
N SER A 121 14.95 6.47 -6.21
CA SER A 121 15.66 6.92 -7.40
C SER A 121 17.15 6.65 -7.30
N PHE A 122 17.78 6.38 -8.44
CA PHE A 122 19.23 6.35 -8.60
C PHE A 122 19.59 7.08 -9.89
N VAL A 123 20.09 8.32 -9.77
CA VAL A 123 20.39 9.18 -10.93
C VAL A 123 21.70 9.90 -10.67
N GLY A 124 22.64 9.81 -11.61
CA GLY A 124 23.95 10.48 -11.48
C GLY A 124 24.72 10.04 -10.24
N ASP A 125 24.68 8.75 -9.92
CA ASP A 125 25.26 8.13 -8.73
C ASP A 125 24.63 8.55 -7.39
N GLU A 126 23.53 9.31 -7.40
CA GLU A 126 22.77 9.65 -6.19
C GLU A 126 21.62 8.67 -5.97
N LEU A 127 21.68 7.92 -4.87
CA LEU A 127 20.61 7.06 -4.37
C LEU A 127 19.73 7.83 -3.39
N LYS A 128 18.43 7.92 -3.68
CA LYS A 128 17.43 8.49 -2.77
C LYS A 128 16.28 7.53 -2.56
N PHE A 129 15.79 7.43 -1.34
CA PHE A 129 14.56 6.69 -1.04
C PHE A 129 13.94 7.16 0.28
N SER A 130 12.65 6.93 0.45
CA SER A 130 11.92 7.14 1.71
C SER A 130 11.35 5.82 2.21
N LEU A 131 11.36 5.56 3.50
CA LEU A 131 10.68 4.37 4.03
C LEU A 131 9.16 4.57 3.94
N VAL A 132 8.44 3.53 3.51
CA VAL A 132 6.98 3.52 3.54
C VAL A 132 6.51 3.66 4.99
N PHE A 133 7.18 3.00 5.93
CA PHE A 133 6.86 3.05 7.36
C PHE A 133 7.86 3.95 8.13
N GLY A 134 7.35 5.03 8.69
CA GLY A 134 8.13 6.03 9.44
C GLY A 134 8.63 7.18 8.55
N ASN A 135 8.81 8.36 9.14
CA ASN A 135 9.30 9.55 8.44
C ASN A 135 10.82 9.48 8.24
N SER A 136 11.32 8.37 7.71
CA SER A 136 12.75 8.20 7.47
C SER A 136 13.08 8.17 5.99
N SER A 137 14.17 8.82 5.61
CA SER A 137 14.67 8.86 4.23
C SER A 137 16.19 8.75 4.21
N TYR A 138 16.71 8.40 3.04
CA TYR A 138 18.14 8.35 2.76
C TYR A 138 18.45 9.12 1.49
N ASP A 139 19.53 9.89 1.52
CA ASP A 139 20.14 10.57 0.38
C ASP A 139 21.65 10.29 0.42
N GLY A 140 22.18 9.60 -0.58
CA GLY A 140 23.59 9.23 -0.62
C GLY A 140 24.16 9.18 -2.02
N LYS A 141 25.48 9.36 -2.12
CA LYS A 141 26.22 9.37 -3.37
C LYS A 141 27.20 8.21 -3.45
N MET A 142 27.10 7.44 -4.52
CA MET A 142 28.00 6.32 -4.81
C MET A 142 29.38 6.85 -5.23
N ASN A 143 30.43 6.16 -4.79
CA ASN A 143 31.79 6.45 -5.21
C ASN A 143 32.08 5.86 -6.61
N SER A 144 33.18 6.27 -7.21
CA SER A 144 33.61 5.79 -8.54
C SER A 144 34.05 4.31 -8.57
N GLN A 145 34.21 3.67 -7.41
CA GLN A 145 34.52 2.24 -7.30
C GLN A 145 33.25 1.37 -7.19
N HIS A 146 32.08 2.00 -7.03
CA HIS A 146 30.78 1.34 -6.96
C HIS A 146 30.66 0.36 -5.78
N ASP A 147 31.45 0.54 -4.73
CA ASP A 147 31.51 -0.30 -3.54
C ASP A 147 31.08 0.43 -2.25
N SER A 148 30.89 1.76 -2.32
CA SER A 148 30.40 2.56 -1.20
C SER A 148 29.44 3.67 -1.65
N ILE A 149 28.42 3.93 -0.83
CA ILE A 149 27.47 5.05 -0.96
C ILE A 149 27.53 5.85 0.33
N SER A 150 28.08 7.06 0.25
CA SER A 150 28.16 7.97 1.39
C SER A 150 26.93 8.86 1.42
N GLY A 151 26.19 8.85 2.52
CA GLY A 151 24.94 9.60 2.60
C GLY A 151 24.50 9.98 4.01
N SER A 152 23.32 10.57 4.04
CA SER A 152 22.62 11.02 5.24
C SER A 152 21.29 10.28 5.36
N TRP A 153 21.03 9.76 6.55
CA TRP A 153 19.75 9.20 6.94
C TRP A 153 19.00 10.23 7.77
N THR A 154 17.85 10.71 7.29
CA THR A 154 16.97 11.56 8.08
C THR A 154 15.92 10.69 8.74
N GLY A 155 15.81 10.74 10.06
CA GLY A 155 14.78 10.04 10.83
C GLY A 155 14.06 10.96 11.81
N GLN A 156 13.25 10.39 12.71
CA GLN A 156 12.52 11.17 13.72
C GLN A 156 13.42 11.93 14.70
N GLN A 157 14.63 11.41 14.94
CA GLN A 157 15.58 11.97 15.92
C GLN A 157 16.56 12.98 15.30
N GLY A 158 16.42 13.27 14.00
CA GLY A 158 17.33 14.13 13.24
C GLY A 158 17.99 13.43 12.07
N THR A 159 18.99 14.09 11.49
CA THR A 159 19.78 13.57 10.37
C THR A 159 21.09 13.00 10.88
N GLU A 160 21.38 11.77 10.50
CA GLU A 160 22.53 10.98 10.94
C GLU A 160 23.32 10.50 9.73
N ARG A 161 24.64 10.35 9.88
CA ARG A 161 25.48 9.86 8.78
C ARG A 161 25.28 8.35 8.61
N LEU A 162 25.17 7.91 7.37
CA LEU A 162 25.14 6.49 7.02
C LEU A 162 25.95 6.27 5.74
N VAL A 163 27.07 5.58 5.88
CA VAL A 163 27.83 5.06 4.75
C VAL A 163 27.42 3.61 4.54
N LEU A 164 26.95 3.31 3.34
CA LEU A 164 26.58 1.97 2.91
C LEU A 164 27.73 1.37 2.11
N GLU A 165 28.25 0.24 2.55
CA GLU A 165 29.24 -0.56 1.83
C GLU A 165 28.56 -1.73 1.14
N ARG A 166 29.03 -2.08 -0.06
CA ARG A 166 28.52 -3.22 -0.79
C ARG A 166 28.90 -4.51 -0.07
N ALA A 167 27.90 -5.31 0.27
CA ALA A 167 28.11 -6.61 0.88
C ALA A 167 28.50 -7.66 -0.18
N THR A 168 29.51 -8.45 0.14
CA THR A 168 29.93 -9.65 -0.59
C THR A 168 29.48 -10.89 0.19
N PRO A 169 29.52 -12.10 -0.38
CA PRO A 169 29.24 -13.33 0.38
C PRO A 169 30.07 -13.44 1.67
N ASP A 170 31.29 -12.92 1.68
CA ASP A 170 32.21 -12.99 2.83
C ASP A 170 31.99 -11.85 3.85
N THR A 171 31.46 -10.70 3.42
CA THR A 171 31.28 -9.52 4.28
C THR A 171 29.83 -9.29 4.72
N ALA A 172 28.87 -9.99 4.12
CA ALA A 172 27.45 -9.80 4.38
C ALA A 172 27.09 -10.09 5.84
N TRP A 173 26.52 -9.09 6.51
CA TRP A 173 25.95 -9.29 7.83
C TRP A 173 24.79 -10.28 7.78
N THR A 174 24.81 -11.23 8.70
CA THR A 174 23.68 -12.14 8.90
C THR A 174 22.48 -11.31 9.36
N ILE A 175 21.37 -11.40 8.63
CA ILE A 175 20.08 -10.84 9.05
C ILE A 175 19.43 -11.89 9.95
N PRO A 176 19.34 -11.70 11.29
CA PRO A 176 18.70 -12.67 12.16
C PRO A 176 17.26 -12.90 11.72
N GLN A 177 16.96 -14.14 11.36
CA GLN A 177 15.58 -14.55 11.17
C GLN A 177 15.00 -14.85 12.55
N ALA A 178 13.79 -14.38 12.82
CA ALA A 178 13.06 -14.90 13.98
C ALA A 178 12.98 -16.43 13.86
N PRO A 179 12.92 -17.16 14.99
CA PRO A 179 12.48 -18.53 14.98
C PRO A 179 11.05 -18.54 14.41
N ARG A 180 10.95 -18.73 13.10
CA ARG A 180 9.67 -18.90 12.43
C ARG A 180 9.31 -20.33 12.70
N MET A 181 8.20 -20.53 13.40
CA MET A 181 7.50 -21.79 13.29
C MET A 181 7.37 -22.12 11.81
N LYS A 182 7.76 -23.34 11.44
CA LYS A 182 7.73 -23.79 10.05
C LYS A 182 6.33 -23.53 9.51
N PRO A 183 6.16 -22.84 8.37
CA PRO A 183 4.85 -22.69 7.75
C PRO A 183 4.21 -24.07 7.58
N MET A 184 2.93 -24.17 7.89
CA MET A 184 2.15 -25.35 7.58
C MET A 184 2.16 -25.58 6.06
N ALA A 185 2.11 -26.84 5.61
CA ALA A 185 2.07 -27.14 4.18
C ALA A 185 0.88 -26.44 3.52
N ALA A 186 1.06 -25.90 2.30
CA ALA A 186 0.06 -25.04 1.66
C ALA A 186 -1.26 -25.77 1.33
N ASP A 187 -1.19 -27.10 1.14
CA ASP A 187 -2.30 -28.01 0.89
C ASP A 187 -2.86 -28.65 2.17
N ALA A 188 -2.30 -28.37 3.33
CA ALA A 188 -2.80 -28.89 4.59
C ALA A 188 -4.17 -28.28 4.94
N ASN A 189 -5.07 -29.14 5.43
CA ASN A 189 -6.40 -28.79 5.91
C ASN A 189 -6.52 -29.10 7.41
N PRO A 190 -5.88 -28.29 8.28
CA PRO A 190 -5.83 -28.55 9.73
C PRO A 190 -7.23 -28.56 10.34
N GLY A 191 -7.49 -29.52 11.21
CA GLY A 191 -8.62 -29.56 12.13
C GLY A 191 -8.32 -28.80 13.42
N ILE A 192 -9.14 -29.09 14.43
CA ILE A 192 -9.05 -28.49 15.77
C ILE A 192 -8.64 -29.60 16.74
N GLU A 193 -7.46 -29.49 17.35
CA GLU A 193 -7.05 -30.39 18.43
C GLU A 193 -7.72 -29.99 19.75
N VAL A 194 -7.64 -28.69 20.06
CA VAL A 194 -8.26 -28.10 21.26
C VAL A 194 -8.95 -26.82 20.85
N ALA A 195 -10.20 -26.64 21.28
CA ALA A 195 -10.85 -25.35 21.26
C ALA A 195 -11.55 -25.12 22.60
N THR A 196 -11.36 -23.93 23.17
CA THR A 196 -12.18 -23.47 24.29
C THR A 196 -12.96 -22.24 23.88
N ILE A 197 -14.26 -22.23 24.15
CA ILE A 197 -15.14 -21.08 23.93
C ILE A 197 -15.76 -20.69 25.27
N LYS A 198 -15.63 -19.42 25.66
CA LYS A 198 -16.18 -18.90 26.92
C LYS A 198 -16.89 -17.57 26.66
N PRO A 199 -18.05 -17.31 27.29
CA PRO A 199 -18.62 -15.96 27.28
C PRO A 199 -17.60 -14.95 27.85
N SER A 200 -17.41 -13.83 27.15
CA SER A 200 -16.51 -12.76 27.57
C SER A 200 -17.11 -12.00 28.75
N LYS A 201 -16.32 -11.83 29.83
CA LYS A 201 -16.80 -11.23 31.10
C LYS A 201 -16.90 -9.70 31.08
N ALA A 202 -16.25 -9.03 30.14
CA ALA A 202 -16.33 -7.58 29.96
C ALA A 202 -16.28 -7.23 28.47
N ALA A 203 -16.80 -6.05 28.11
CA ALA A 203 -16.54 -5.43 26.82
C ALA A 203 -15.07 -5.01 26.79
N GLY A 204 -14.21 -5.90 26.33
CA GLY A 204 -12.79 -5.65 26.12
C GLY A 204 -12.52 -5.14 24.72
N HIS A 205 -11.28 -4.70 24.46
CA HIS A 205 -10.86 -4.50 23.08
C HIS A 205 -10.83 -5.85 22.36
N MET A 206 -11.44 -5.88 21.18
CA MET A 206 -11.37 -7.04 20.30
C MET A 206 -9.91 -7.36 20.00
N MET A 207 -9.51 -8.61 20.22
CA MET A 207 -8.16 -9.08 19.97
C MET A 207 -8.19 -10.37 19.16
N PHE A 208 -7.32 -10.45 18.16
CA PHE A 208 -7.03 -11.64 17.39
C PHE A 208 -5.51 -11.81 17.37
N GLN A 209 -5.00 -12.79 18.10
CA GLN A 209 -3.57 -12.96 18.32
C GLN A 209 -3.14 -14.40 18.08
N ILE A 210 -2.11 -14.57 17.26
CA ILE A 210 -1.41 -15.84 17.11
C ILE A 210 -0.30 -15.87 18.16
N SER A 211 -0.32 -16.89 19.02
CA SER A 211 0.67 -17.11 20.07
C SER A 211 1.25 -18.51 19.91
N GLY A 212 2.39 -18.60 19.23
CA GLY A 212 2.95 -19.89 18.84
C GLY A 212 2.05 -20.60 17.83
N ASP A 213 1.60 -21.80 18.20
CA ASP A 213 0.64 -22.62 17.46
C ASP A 213 -0.82 -22.31 17.81
N ARG A 214 -1.07 -21.43 18.77
CA ARG A 214 -2.43 -21.11 19.21
C ARG A 214 -2.98 -19.84 18.60
N LEU A 215 -4.29 -19.83 18.39
CA LEU A 215 -5.07 -18.63 18.11
C LEU A 215 -5.84 -18.23 19.37
N LEU A 216 -5.63 -16.99 19.80
CA LEU A 216 -6.34 -16.35 20.90
C LEU A 216 -7.24 -15.25 20.34
N ILE A 217 -8.53 -15.36 20.63
CA ILE A 217 -9.57 -14.40 20.28
C ILE A 217 -10.19 -13.91 21.57
N SER A 218 -10.33 -12.60 21.72
CA SER A 218 -10.95 -11.99 22.90
C SER A 218 -12.08 -11.07 22.49
N SER A 219 -13.20 -11.17 23.22
CA SER A 219 -14.35 -10.28 23.07
C SER A 219 -14.90 -10.15 21.63
N MET A 220 -14.98 -11.26 20.88
CA MET A 220 -15.57 -11.26 19.53
C MET A 220 -17.00 -11.79 19.52
N SER A 221 -17.85 -11.22 18.67
CA SER A 221 -19.21 -11.74 18.44
C SER A 221 -19.20 -12.88 17.42
N LEU A 222 -20.28 -13.67 17.39
CA LEU A 222 -20.47 -14.66 16.33
C LEU A 222 -20.48 -13.99 14.95
N GLN A 223 -21.13 -12.83 14.84
CA GLN A 223 -21.17 -12.05 13.60
C GLN A 223 -19.76 -11.67 13.14
N ASP A 224 -18.89 -11.23 14.05
CA ASP A 224 -17.50 -10.93 13.72
C ASP A 224 -16.76 -12.18 13.24
N LEU A 225 -16.86 -13.29 13.98
CA LEU A 225 -16.20 -14.55 13.61
C LEU A 225 -16.61 -15.04 12.22
N VAL A 226 -17.90 -14.95 11.87
CA VAL A 226 -18.40 -15.30 10.53
C VAL A 226 -17.84 -14.35 9.48
N MET A 227 -17.81 -13.04 9.73
CA MET A 227 -17.21 -12.08 8.81
C MET A 227 -15.74 -12.37 8.54
N PHE A 228 -14.95 -12.73 9.56
CA PHE A 228 -13.54 -13.08 9.39
C PHE A 228 -13.36 -14.41 8.64
N ALA A 229 -14.08 -15.45 9.04
CA ALA A 229 -13.89 -16.80 8.49
C ALA A 229 -14.32 -16.93 7.02
N TYR A 230 -15.25 -16.08 6.56
CA TYR A 230 -15.81 -16.10 5.21
C TYR A 230 -15.56 -14.80 4.40
N ASP A 231 -14.77 -13.86 4.94
CA ASP A 231 -14.47 -12.56 4.33
C ASP A 231 -15.74 -11.74 3.92
N LEU A 232 -16.77 -11.76 4.77
CA LEU A 232 -18.08 -11.12 4.53
C LEU A 232 -18.20 -9.72 5.13
N GLU A 233 -19.23 -8.99 4.69
CA GLU A 233 -19.64 -7.72 5.27
C GLU A 233 -20.95 -7.82 6.08
N PRO A 234 -21.21 -6.87 7.01
CA PRO A 234 -22.42 -6.86 7.82
C PRO A 234 -23.71 -7.00 7.01
N LYS A 235 -23.82 -6.28 5.89
CA LYS A 235 -25.00 -6.28 5.00
C LYS A 235 -25.17 -7.57 4.19
N GLN A 236 -24.13 -8.41 4.12
CA GLN A 236 -24.19 -9.70 3.43
C GLN A 236 -24.70 -10.83 4.34
N MET A 237 -24.87 -10.60 5.64
CA MET A 237 -25.42 -11.59 6.56
C MET A 237 -26.92 -11.35 6.73
N VAL A 238 -27.70 -12.37 6.38
CA VAL A 238 -29.17 -12.31 6.39
C VAL A 238 -29.70 -13.37 7.36
N ASN A 239 -30.77 -13.04 8.08
CA ASN A 239 -31.43 -13.91 9.06
C ASN A 239 -30.53 -14.32 10.25
N ALA A 240 -29.45 -13.59 10.53
CA ALA A 240 -28.66 -13.81 11.72
C ALA A 240 -29.49 -13.47 12.98
N PRO A 241 -29.49 -14.31 14.03
CA PRO A 241 -30.26 -14.03 15.24
C PRO A 241 -29.67 -12.83 15.98
N SER A 242 -30.50 -12.07 16.71
CA SER A 242 -30.07 -10.83 17.37
C SER A 242 -28.88 -11.00 18.31
N TRP A 243 -28.78 -12.15 18.99
CA TRP A 243 -27.67 -12.44 19.90
C TRP A 243 -26.32 -12.60 19.18
N SER A 244 -26.32 -12.90 17.87
CA SER A 244 -25.08 -13.11 17.10
C SER A 244 -24.18 -11.88 17.06
N GLY A 245 -24.76 -10.68 17.15
CA GLY A 245 -24.03 -9.40 17.17
C GLY A 245 -23.87 -8.80 18.57
N SER A 246 -24.52 -9.33 19.61
CA SER A 246 -24.46 -8.80 20.99
C SER A 246 -23.63 -9.66 21.94
N ASP A 247 -23.75 -10.98 21.86
CA ASP A 247 -23.00 -11.89 22.72
C ASP A 247 -21.53 -11.88 22.30
N ARG A 248 -20.62 -12.00 23.27
CA ARG A 248 -19.17 -11.94 23.04
C ARG A 248 -18.50 -13.16 23.63
N TYR A 249 -17.49 -13.66 22.92
CA TYR A 249 -16.78 -14.88 23.26
C TYR A 249 -15.27 -14.64 23.28
N ASP A 250 -14.63 -15.27 24.26
CA ASP A 250 -13.20 -15.51 24.30
C ASP A 250 -12.96 -16.94 23.77
N ILE A 251 -12.11 -17.08 22.77
CA ILE A 251 -11.84 -18.34 22.08
C ILE A 251 -10.35 -18.60 22.04
N GLU A 252 -9.94 -19.80 22.44
CA GLU A 252 -8.59 -20.31 22.26
C GLU A 252 -8.66 -21.53 21.35
N ILE A 253 -7.85 -21.57 20.29
CA ILE A 253 -7.81 -22.66 19.32
C ILE A 253 -6.37 -23.16 19.14
N GLN A 254 -6.22 -24.48 19.16
CA GLN A 254 -5.02 -25.22 18.81
C GLN A 254 -5.31 -26.07 17.56
N PRO A 255 -4.58 -25.88 16.45
CA PRO A 255 -4.64 -26.76 15.28
C PRO A 255 -4.09 -28.15 15.59
N ASP A 256 -4.62 -29.17 14.91
CA ASP A 256 -4.19 -30.58 15.02
C ASP A 256 -2.96 -30.96 14.19
N GLN A 257 -2.39 -29.98 13.47
CA GLN A 257 -1.23 -30.17 12.62
C GLN A 257 -0.12 -29.18 12.99
N PRO A 258 1.15 -29.63 12.93
CA PRO A 258 2.27 -28.79 13.30
C PRO A 258 2.53 -27.71 12.25
N GLY A 259 3.09 -26.59 12.72
CA GLY A 259 3.49 -25.46 11.90
C GLY A 259 2.53 -24.28 12.04
N SER A 260 2.91 -23.14 11.46
CA SER A 260 2.08 -21.93 11.48
C SER A 260 1.05 -21.96 10.35
N PRO A 261 -0.26 -21.95 10.64
CA PRO A 261 -1.28 -21.85 9.61
C PRO A 261 -1.21 -20.50 8.87
N SER A 262 -1.47 -20.53 7.56
CA SER A 262 -1.74 -19.35 6.75
C SER A 262 -3.10 -18.71 7.09
N LYS A 263 -3.39 -17.50 6.55
CA LYS A 263 -4.72 -16.86 6.70
C LYS A 263 -5.85 -17.81 6.27
N GLU A 264 -5.71 -18.45 5.11
CA GLU A 264 -6.75 -19.34 4.58
C GLU A 264 -6.94 -20.59 5.46
N GLN A 265 -5.84 -21.11 6.03
CA GLN A 265 -5.91 -22.24 6.96
C GLN A 265 -6.57 -21.82 8.29
N TRP A 266 -6.28 -20.62 8.82
CA TRP A 266 -6.99 -20.07 9.97
C TRP A 266 -8.48 -19.86 9.68
N ASN A 267 -8.83 -19.32 8.51
CA ASN A 267 -10.22 -19.22 8.07
C ASN A 267 -10.87 -20.61 8.02
N GLY A 268 -10.19 -21.61 7.47
CA GLY A 268 -10.62 -23.02 7.46
C GLY A 268 -10.91 -23.57 8.86
N ILE A 269 -10.01 -23.37 9.81
CA ILE A 269 -10.16 -23.76 11.22
C ILE A 269 -11.38 -23.06 11.84
N LEU A 270 -11.53 -21.75 11.64
CA LEU A 270 -12.67 -21.00 12.15
C LEU A 270 -14.00 -21.47 11.54
N ARG A 271 -14.03 -21.79 10.23
CA ARG A 271 -15.22 -22.36 9.58
C ARG A 271 -15.62 -23.69 10.22
N LYS A 272 -14.66 -24.57 10.54
CA LYS A 272 -14.90 -25.83 11.27
C LYS A 272 -15.43 -25.56 12.68
N LEU A 273 -14.81 -24.64 13.43
CA LEU A 273 -15.25 -24.24 14.76
C LEU A 273 -16.71 -23.74 14.74
N LEU A 274 -17.05 -22.87 13.79
CA LEU A 274 -18.40 -22.31 13.64
C LEU A 274 -19.42 -23.41 13.30
N ALA A 275 -19.07 -24.36 12.42
CA ALA A 275 -19.94 -25.48 12.10
C ALA A 275 -20.13 -26.44 13.29
N GLU A 276 -19.07 -26.78 14.01
CA GLU A 276 -19.11 -27.79 15.08
C GLU A 276 -19.66 -27.23 16.40
N ARG A 277 -19.22 -26.03 16.79
CA ARG A 277 -19.52 -25.46 18.12
C ARG A 277 -20.72 -24.56 18.12
N PHE A 278 -20.93 -23.78 17.05
CA PHE A 278 -22.11 -22.92 16.90
C PHE A 278 -23.20 -23.55 16.03
N GLN A 279 -22.99 -24.77 15.51
CA GLN A 279 -23.95 -25.45 14.62
C GLN A 279 -24.36 -24.57 13.43
N LEU A 280 -23.43 -23.74 12.94
CA LEU A 280 -23.68 -22.78 11.87
C LEU A 280 -23.99 -23.53 10.58
N LYS A 281 -25.22 -23.37 10.09
CA LYS A 281 -25.66 -23.76 8.75
C LYS A 281 -26.13 -22.53 8.00
N PHE A 282 -25.73 -22.44 6.74
CA PHE A 282 -26.10 -21.35 5.87
C PHE A 282 -26.11 -21.82 4.43
N HIS A 283 -26.79 -21.05 3.59
CA HIS A 283 -26.65 -21.12 2.15
C HIS A 283 -26.33 -19.74 1.58
N THR A 284 -25.83 -19.71 0.35
CA THR A 284 -25.54 -18.46 -0.36
C THR A 284 -26.66 -18.16 -1.35
N GLU A 285 -27.16 -16.93 -1.30
CA GLU A 285 -28.10 -16.41 -2.30
C GLU A 285 -27.51 -15.18 -2.99
N GLN A 286 -27.93 -14.92 -4.23
CA GLN A 286 -27.61 -13.66 -4.89
C GLN A 286 -28.68 -12.63 -4.54
N LYS A 287 -28.28 -11.52 -3.91
CA LYS A 287 -29.18 -10.38 -3.67
C LYS A 287 -28.67 -9.13 -4.35
N VAL A 288 -29.61 -8.36 -4.91
CA VAL A 288 -29.31 -7.06 -5.47
C VAL A 288 -29.13 -6.07 -4.32
N LEU A 289 -27.87 -5.69 -4.06
CA LEU A 289 -27.50 -4.71 -3.03
C LEU A 289 -26.88 -3.47 -3.69
N SER A 290 -27.03 -2.33 -3.01
CA SER A 290 -26.24 -1.14 -3.34
C SER A 290 -24.79 -1.37 -2.91
N ALA A 291 -23.87 -1.33 -3.86
CA ALA A 291 -22.46 -1.63 -3.68
C ALA A 291 -21.60 -0.71 -4.55
N TYR A 292 -20.32 -0.61 -4.21
CA TYR A 292 -19.29 -0.08 -5.08
C TYR A 292 -18.71 -1.21 -5.93
N ILE A 293 -18.67 -1.01 -7.24
CA ILE A 293 -18.16 -1.98 -8.20
C ILE A 293 -16.79 -1.49 -8.65
N LEU A 294 -15.75 -2.28 -8.36
CA LEU A 294 -14.38 -1.99 -8.77
C LEU A 294 -14.10 -2.68 -10.10
N THR A 295 -13.75 -1.91 -11.12
CA THR A 295 -13.45 -2.38 -12.48
C THR A 295 -12.12 -1.80 -12.97
N VAL A 296 -11.61 -2.29 -14.09
CA VAL A 296 -10.47 -1.66 -14.77
C VAL A 296 -10.95 -0.43 -15.52
N ALA A 297 -10.29 0.72 -15.30
CA ALA A 297 -10.63 1.97 -15.96
C ALA A 297 -10.29 1.96 -17.47
N LYS A 298 -10.84 2.94 -18.20
CA LYS A 298 -10.47 3.16 -19.60
C LYS A 298 -8.99 3.54 -19.67
N GLY A 299 -8.19 2.71 -20.34
CA GLY A 299 -6.72 2.84 -20.39
C GLY A 299 -5.97 1.70 -19.72
N GLY A 300 -6.67 0.80 -19.03
CA GLY A 300 -6.07 -0.38 -18.41
C GLY A 300 -5.45 -0.11 -17.03
N PRO A 301 -4.98 -1.17 -16.34
CA PRO A 301 -4.33 -1.03 -15.04
C PRO A 301 -3.01 -0.25 -15.19
N LYS A 302 -2.80 0.73 -14.33
CA LYS A 302 -1.55 1.51 -14.23
C LYS A 302 -0.62 1.03 -13.12
N MET A 303 -1.09 0.05 -12.36
CA MET A 303 -0.34 -0.61 -11.29
C MET A 303 0.74 -1.52 -11.87
N THR A 304 1.77 -1.80 -11.09
CA THR A 304 2.84 -2.73 -11.47
C THR A 304 2.67 -4.05 -10.75
N ARG A 305 2.99 -5.17 -11.42
CA ARG A 305 3.09 -6.45 -10.75
C ARG A 305 4.22 -6.40 -9.73
N SER A 306 3.96 -6.99 -8.57
CA SER A 306 4.90 -6.99 -7.46
C SER A 306 5.77 -8.22 -7.49
N ASP A 307 7.04 -8.01 -7.18
CA ASP A 307 8.04 -9.03 -6.96
C ASP A 307 8.78 -8.84 -5.63
N VAL A 308 8.16 -8.09 -4.70
CA VAL A 308 8.73 -7.73 -3.39
C VAL A 308 9.23 -8.95 -2.59
N GLN A 309 8.63 -10.12 -2.82
CA GLN A 309 9.02 -11.39 -2.20
C GLN A 309 10.41 -11.86 -2.67
N LYS A 310 10.83 -11.57 -3.91
CA LYS A 310 12.17 -11.90 -4.43
C LYS A 310 13.29 -11.21 -3.64
N LEU A 311 12.99 -10.05 -3.03
CA LEU A 311 13.92 -9.24 -2.24
C LEU A 311 13.77 -9.47 -0.72
N GLY A 312 13.02 -10.49 -0.32
CA GLY A 312 12.77 -10.81 1.09
C GLY A 312 11.82 -9.84 1.80
N GLY A 313 11.12 -8.98 1.07
CA GLY A 313 10.06 -8.13 1.62
C GLY A 313 8.77 -8.92 1.89
N ARG A 314 7.89 -8.37 2.74
CA ARG A 314 6.56 -8.96 2.96
C ARG A 314 5.57 -8.39 1.95
N GLY A 315 4.87 -9.25 1.23
CA GLY A 315 3.68 -8.88 0.47
C GLY A 315 2.43 -8.85 1.35
N GLY A 316 1.30 -8.46 0.77
CA GLY A 316 -0.02 -8.49 1.40
C GLY A 316 -0.31 -7.33 2.36
N PRO A 317 -1.34 -7.46 3.20
CA PRO A 317 -1.79 -6.39 4.10
C PRO A 317 -0.72 -5.91 5.08
N GLU A 318 0.24 -6.76 5.46
CA GLU A 318 1.34 -6.39 6.35
C GLU A 318 2.35 -5.42 5.73
N GLY A 319 2.43 -5.35 4.40
CA GLY A 319 3.24 -4.38 3.65
C GLY A 319 2.47 -3.10 3.28
N ALA A 320 1.21 -3.00 3.68
CA ALA A 320 0.33 -1.90 3.34
C ALA A 320 0.31 -0.85 4.44
N MET A 321 0.53 0.40 4.07
CA MET A 321 0.30 1.54 4.93
C MET A 321 -0.86 2.35 4.38
N MET A 322 -2.01 2.20 5.03
CA MET A 322 -3.14 3.08 4.81
C MET A 322 -3.15 4.15 5.90
N ARG A 323 -3.03 5.40 5.48
CA ARG A 323 -3.37 6.58 6.27
C ARG A 323 -4.43 7.36 5.50
N PRO A 324 -5.18 8.25 6.18
CA PRO A 324 -6.08 9.15 5.47
C PRO A 324 -5.32 9.88 4.35
N GLY A 325 -5.79 9.68 3.12
CA GLY A 325 -5.26 10.35 1.94
C GLY A 325 -4.05 9.69 1.30
N ARG A 326 -3.56 8.57 1.85
CA ARG A 326 -2.46 7.82 1.23
C ARG A 326 -2.52 6.33 1.52
N LEU A 327 -2.37 5.53 0.47
CA LEU A 327 -2.15 4.10 0.52
C LEU A 327 -0.89 3.79 -0.28
N ASN A 328 0.13 3.28 0.40
CA ASN A 328 1.25 2.62 -0.27
C ASN A 328 1.26 1.16 0.18
N ALA A 329 1.19 0.24 -0.77
CA ALA A 329 1.26 -1.19 -0.50
C ALA A 329 2.14 -1.86 -1.55
N GLN A 330 3.00 -2.77 -1.12
CA GLN A 330 3.76 -3.62 -2.03
C GLN A 330 3.28 -5.07 -1.90
N GLY A 331 3.13 -5.75 -3.03
CA GLY A 331 2.74 -7.15 -3.07
C GLY A 331 1.31 -7.43 -2.62
N MET A 332 0.35 -6.53 -2.88
CA MET A 332 -1.04 -6.67 -2.46
C MET A 332 -1.89 -7.37 -3.52
N SER A 333 -2.73 -8.33 -3.12
CA SER A 333 -3.73 -8.92 -4.03
C SER A 333 -4.95 -8.01 -4.20
N MET A 334 -5.73 -8.16 -5.29
CA MET A 334 -6.98 -7.38 -5.42
C MET A 334 -8.00 -7.71 -4.33
N ALA A 335 -8.04 -8.95 -3.84
CA ALA A 335 -8.87 -9.34 -2.71
C ALA A 335 -8.49 -8.55 -1.43
N ASP A 336 -7.19 -8.44 -1.14
CA ASP A 336 -6.70 -7.65 0.00
C ASP A 336 -6.93 -6.15 -0.20
N PHE A 337 -6.81 -5.66 -1.43
CA PHE A 337 -7.07 -4.26 -1.75
C PHE A 337 -8.54 -3.91 -1.53
N VAL A 338 -9.46 -4.74 -2.03
CA VAL A 338 -10.91 -4.60 -1.80
C VAL A 338 -11.24 -4.66 -0.31
N HIS A 339 -10.65 -5.61 0.43
CA HIS A 339 -10.80 -5.67 1.88
C HIS A 339 -10.34 -4.39 2.58
N THR A 340 -9.26 -3.77 2.07
CA THR A 340 -8.75 -2.49 2.59
C THR A 340 -9.72 -1.34 2.27
N LEU A 341 -10.25 -1.28 1.04
CA LEU A 341 -11.24 -0.25 0.64
C LEU A 341 -12.54 -0.34 1.43
N ARG A 342 -12.96 -1.53 1.89
CA ARG A 342 -14.14 -1.69 2.77
C ARG A 342 -14.07 -0.88 4.06
N ARG A 343 -12.87 -0.53 4.53
CA ARG A 343 -12.69 0.32 5.72
C ARG A 343 -13.00 1.80 5.46
N ILE A 344 -13.01 2.20 4.20
CA ILE A 344 -13.24 3.57 3.75
C ILE A 344 -14.71 3.78 3.37
N PHE A 345 -15.36 2.75 2.82
CA PHE A 345 -16.71 2.86 2.26
C PHE A 345 -17.80 2.31 3.19
N ASP A 346 -19.01 2.88 3.08
CA ASP A 346 -20.22 2.51 3.82
C ASP A 346 -20.99 1.31 3.23
N ARG A 347 -20.50 0.77 2.11
CA ARG A 347 -21.16 -0.23 1.28
C ARG A 347 -20.16 -1.25 0.77
N PRO A 348 -20.66 -2.43 0.36
CA PRO A 348 -19.80 -3.45 -0.17
C PRO A 348 -19.00 -3.02 -1.36
N VAL A 349 -17.73 -3.41 -1.40
CA VAL A 349 -16.87 -3.26 -2.55
C VAL A 349 -16.75 -4.62 -3.24
N VAL A 350 -17.16 -4.68 -4.50
CA VAL A 350 -17.16 -5.90 -5.32
C VAL A 350 -16.07 -5.80 -6.38
N ASP A 351 -15.14 -6.75 -6.37
CA ASP A 351 -14.11 -6.88 -7.40
C ASP A 351 -14.70 -7.42 -8.71
N GLN A 352 -14.62 -6.63 -9.77
CA GLN A 352 -14.89 -7.04 -11.15
C GLN A 352 -13.74 -6.63 -12.09
N THR A 353 -12.53 -6.49 -11.53
CA THR A 353 -11.34 -6.12 -12.29
C THR A 353 -10.80 -7.28 -13.12
N GLY A 354 -10.98 -8.52 -12.64
CA GLY A 354 -10.37 -9.72 -13.22
C GLY A 354 -8.84 -9.78 -13.03
N LEU A 355 -8.25 -8.90 -12.21
CA LEU A 355 -6.80 -8.80 -12.03
C LEU A 355 -6.32 -9.80 -10.97
N SER A 356 -5.62 -10.85 -11.43
CA SER A 356 -4.94 -11.82 -10.56
C SER A 356 -3.52 -11.40 -10.19
N GLY A 357 -2.94 -12.05 -9.17
CA GLY A 357 -1.55 -11.85 -8.75
C GLY A 357 -1.38 -10.75 -7.70
N LEU A 358 -0.12 -10.41 -7.41
CA LEU A 358 0.25 -9.38 -6.45
C LEU A 358 0.66 -8.11 -7.17
N TRP A 359 0.23 -6.97 -6.64
CA TRP A 359 0.39 -5.65 -7.24
C TRP A 359 0.99 -4.67 -6.25
N ASP A 360 1.80 -3.75 -6.77
CA ASP A 360 2.28 -2.60 -6.01
C ASP A 360 1.34 -1.42 -6.26
N LEU A 361 0.78 -0.91 -5.17
CA LEU A 361 -0.26 0.11 -5.13
C LEU A 361 0.29 1.37 -4.49
N ASN A 362 0.26 2.48 -5.21
CA ASN A 362 0.58 3.80 -4.69
C ASN A 362 -0.58 4.73 -5.02
N LEU A 363 -1.31 5.16 -4.00
CA LEU A 363 -2.51 5.97 -4.14
C LEU A 363 -2.42 7.15 -3.18
N LYS A 364 -2.59 8.35 -3.70
CA LYS A 364 -2.69 9.60 -2.93
C LYS A 364 -4.01 10.28 -3.27
N TRP A 365 -4.79 10.65 -2.26
CA TRP A 365 -6.08 11.31 -2.45
C TRP A 365 -6.35 12.33 -1.35
N THR A 366 -7.28 13.24 -1.58
CA THR A 366 -7.79 14.13 -0.55
C THR A 366 -8.88 13.41 0.26
N PRO A 367 -8.69 13.16 1.58
CA PRO A 367 -9.71 12.54 2.44
C PRO A 367 -10.97 13.40 2.51
N ASP A 368 -12.12 12.75 2.74
CA ASP A 368 -13.38 13.44 3.03
C ASP A 368 -13.78 13.32 4.51
N GLU A 369 -14.85 14.04 4.90
CA GLU A 369 -15.37 14.07 6.27
C GLU A 369 -15.76 12.67 6.81
N THR A 370 -16.17 11.75 5.94
CA THR A 370 -16.56 10.38 6.33
C THR A 370 -15.34 9.52 6.69
N GLN A 371 -14.18 9.83 6.11
CA GLN A 371 -12.92 9.12 6.33
C GLN A 371 -12.11 9.72 7.50
N THR A 372 -12.25 11.02 7.73
CA THR A 372 -11.56 11.73 8.82
C THR A 372 -12.15 11.43 10.21
N GLY A 373 -13.41 10.99 10.29
CA GLY A 373 -14.05 10.57 11.56
C GLY A 373 -13.46 9.31 12.20
N MET A 374 -12.64 8.54 11.47
CA MET A 374 -11.93 7.35 11.98
C MET A 374 -10.61 7.69 12.71
N MET A 375 -10.23 8.97 12.81
CA MET A 375 -9.01 9.43 13.49
C MET A 375 -9.29 9.97 14.89
N SER A 376 -8.56 9.48 15.89
CA SER A 376 -8.19 10.32 17.04
C SER A 376 -6.92 11.11 16.67
N GLY A 377 -7.08 12.37 16.26
CA GLY A 377 -5.96 13.26 15.91
C GLY A 377 -6.40 14.51 15.13
N PRO A 378 -5.51 15.52 14.96
CA PRO A 378 -5.83 16.75 14.23
C PRO A 378 -6.24 16.41 12.79
N GLN A 379 -7.37 16.94 12.34
CA GLN A 379 -7.83 16.75 10.97
C GLN A 379 -6.83 17.39 10.01
N PRO A 380 -6.39 16.69 8.94
CA PRO A 380 -5.72 17.36 7.85
C PRO A 380 -6.72 18.34 7.23
N VAL A 381 -6.44 19.63 7.40
CA VAL A 381 -7.21 20.69 6.74
C VAL A 381 -7.12 20.44 5.25
N ALA A 382 -8.26 20.45 4.54
CA ALA A 382 -8.24 20.51 3.09
C ALA A 382 -7.45 21.74 2.69
N GLU A 383 -6.21 21.56 2.24
CA GLU A 383 -5.45 22.65 1.65
C GLU A 383 -6.07 22.90 0.28
N ASP A 384 -6.75 24.06 0.12
CA ASP A 384 -7.07 24.65 -1.18
C ASP A 384 -5.77 25.11 -1.87
N SER A 385 -4.83 24.19 -2.10
CA SER A 385 -3.64 24.41 -2.90
C SER A 385 -3.86 23.80 -4.28
N ALA A 386 -3.31 24.44 -5.31
CA ALA A 386 -3.39 23.94 -6.69
C ALA A 386 -2.72 22.55 -6.87
N ASP A 387 -1.99 22.07 -5.86
CA ASP A 387 -1.27 20.80 -5.82
C ASP A 387 -1.97 19.73 -4.95
N ALA A 388 -3.19 19.99 -4.49
CA ALA A 388 -3.95 19.03 -3.68
C ALA A 388 -4.23 17.73 -4.48
N PRO A 389 -4.05 16.54 -3.86
CA PRO A 389 -4.37 15.27 -4.52
C PRO A 389 -5.86 15.18 -4.92
N PRO A 390 -6.20 14.45 -5.98
CA PRO A 390 -7.59 14.32 -6.41
C PRO A 390 -8.47 13.59 -5.37
N PRO A 391 -9.81 13.71 -5.44
CA PRO A 391 -10.72 12.89 -4.64
C PRO A 391 -10.51 11.39 -4.89
N LEU A 392 -10.85 10.54 -3.92
CA LEU A 392 -10.54 9.10 -3.96
C LEU A 392 -10.97 8.39 -5.26
N PHE A 393 -12.19 8.64 -5.75
CA PHE A 393 -12.70 8.05 -6.99
C PHE A 393 -11.83 8.40 -8.20
N THR A 394 -11.47 9.68 -8.32
CA THR A 394 -10.59 10.17 -9.38
C THR A 394 -9.17 9.63 -9.20
N ALA A 395 -8.66 9.56 -7.97
CA ALA A 395 -7.33 9.03 -7.68
C ALA A 395 -7.18 7.55 -8.09
N LEU A 396 -8.20 6.72 -7.82
CA LEU A 396 -8.22 5.31 -8.25
C LEU A 396 -8.09 5.20 -9.77
N GLU A 397 -8.85 6.01 -10.51
CA GLU A 397 -8.86 5.98 -11.97
C GLU A 397 -7.56 6.53 -12.57
N GLU A 398 -7.09 7.68 -12.09
CA GLU A 398 -5.92 8.36 -12.63
C GLU A 398 -4.60 7.67 -12.27
N GLN A 399 -4.47 7.16 -11.03
CA GLN A 399 -3.20 6.65 -10.50
C GLN A 399 -3.09 5.12 -10.60
N LEU A 400 -4.17 4.39 -10.37
CA LEU A 400 -4.16 2.92 -10.42
C LEU A 400 -4.75 2.37 -11.72
N GLY A 401 -5.47 3.18 -12.50
CA GLY A 401 -6.22 2.68 -13.66
C GLY A 401 -7.39 1.79 -13.25
N LEU A 402 -7.94 2.03 -12.05
CA LEU A 402 -9.08 1.29 -11.51
C LEU A 402 -10.26 2.24 -11.34
N LYS A 403 -11.44 1.80 -11.74
CA LYS A 403 -12.65 2.61 -11.64
C LYS A 403 -13.55 2.05 -10.56
N LEU A 404 -14.01 2.92 -9.68
CA LEU A 404 -15.01 2.58 -8.66
C LEU A 404 -16.33 3.26 -9.02
N GLU A 405 -17.41 2.50 -9.12
CA GLU A 405 -18.73 3.05 -9.43
C GLU A 405 -19.76 2.62 -8.39
N SER A 406 -20.57 3.56 -7.92
CA SER A 406 -21.73 3.23 -7.09
C SER A 406 -22.83 2.67 -7.97
N GLY A 407 -23.35 1.50 -7.61
CA GLY A 407 -24.36 0.82 -8.40
C GLY A 407 -25.17 -0.19 -7.58
N LYS A 408 -26.10 -0.85 -8.27
CA LYS A 408 -26.76 -2.04 -7.76
C LYS A 408 -26.18 -3.24 -8.50
N THR A 409 -25.68 -4.22 -7.76
CA THR A 409 -25.19 -5.46 -8.36
C THR A 409 -25.62 -6.66 -7.53
N GLN A 410 -25.59 -7.83 -8.15
CA GLN A 410 -25.80 -9.09 -7.44
C GLN A 410 -24.58 -9.34 -6.54
N VAL A 411 -24.82 -9.36 -5.25
CA VAL A 411 -23.82 -9.65 -4.22
C VAL A 411 -24.22 -10.99 -3.58
N PRO A 412 -23.27 -11.93 -3.42
CA PRO A 412 -23.52 -13.13 -2.67
C PRO A 412 -23.76 -12.77 -1.21
N VAL A 413 -24.90 -13.18 -0.67
CA VAL A 413 -25.24 -13.03 0.74
C VAL A 413 -25.27 -14.39 1.42
N PHE A 414 -24.89 -14.42 2.68
CA PHE A 414 -24.97 -15.59 3.54
C PHE A 414 -26.28 -15.53 4.31
N VAL A 415 -27.17 -16.46 3.98
CA VAL A 415 -28.45 -16.62 4.66
C VAL A 415 -28.26 -17.68 5.74
N PHE A 416 -28.39 -17.28 6.99
CA PHE A 416 -28.28 -18.19 8.13
C PHE A 416 -29.53 -19.09 8.14
N ASP A 417 -29.31 -20.41 8.04
CA ASP A 417 -30.36 -21.42 8.12
C ASP A 417 -30.60 -21.83 9.58
N SER A 418 -29.51 -22.06 10.31
CA SER A 418 -29.54 -22.35 11.74
C SER A 418 -28.23 -21.94 12.39
N VAL A 419 -28.31 -21.45 13.63
CA VAL A 419 -27.13 -21.23 14.46
C VAL A 419 -27.54 -21.27 15.93
N GLU A 420 -26.70 -21.89 16.74
CA GLU A 420 -26.91 -22.09 18.17
C GLU A 420 -25.82 -21.39 18.97
N LYS A 421 -26.12 -21.06 20.23
CA LYS A 421 -25.08 -20.63 21.17
C LYS A 421 -24.09 -21.78 21.37
N PRO A 422 -22.79 -21.49 21.56
CA PRO A 422 -21.80 -22.53 21.60
C PRO A 422 -22.02 -23.47 22.78
N SER A 423 -21.81 -24.77 22.56
CA SER A 423 -21.81 -25.76 23.63
C SER A 423 -20.74 -25.39 24.67
N ALA A 424 -21.04 -25.55 25.96
CA ALA A 424 -20.01 -25.46 27.00
C ALA A 424 -18.90 -26.51 26.74
N ASN A 425 -17.65 -26.15 27.01
CA ASN A 425 -16.49 -27.03 26.75
C ASN A 425 -16.49 -28.26 27.65
#